data_AF-A0A7S0JMK3-F1
#
_entry.id   AF-A0A7S0JMK3-F1
#
_cell.length_a   1.000
_cell.length_b   1.000
_cell.length_c   1.000
_cell.angle_alpha   90.00
_cell.angle_beta   90.00
_cell.angle_gamma   90.00
#
_symmetry.space_group_name_H-M   'P 1'
#
loop_
_entity.id
_entity.type
_entity.pdbx_description
1 polymer ?
#
loop_
_entity_poly.entity_id
_entity_poly.type
_entity_poly.pdbx_seq_one_letter_code
_entity_poly.pdbx_strand_id
1 'polypeptide(L)'
;VPAAIVPPMAGGSLAEAKHTPETAAEVFSCLFKTWACNPVASLLLCLLAEQYEVACGIVQRLAAEPITVALLMQLDRTVQLLESPCFLQLRLHLCEPSHPGHSHLLRALYGVLMALPQSTAFHTLRDRLTSVTSLHIGLSMAASGAKAGGGAAFSGQLAASVDVAALLDDYSSAQRRRAARSIAGEAEEAAAAEAGLRGWASRPAGDGGAASRPADGAGATSGAGAAAAGGASTLGALG
;
A
#
# COMPACT_ATOMS: atom_id res chain seq x y z
N VAL A 1 14.17 -34.62 64.77
CA VAL A 1 13.96 -33.24 64.27
C VAL A 1 13.60 -33.35 62.79
N PRO A 2 12.65 -32.55 62.24
CA PRO A 2 11.90 -32.84 60.98
C PRO A 2 12.75 -32.67 59.70
N ALA A 3 12.39 -33.15 58.49
CA ALA A 3 11.13 -33.60 57.84
C ALA A 3 10.25 -32.51 57.17
N ALA A 4 9.75 -32.82 55.95
CA ALA A 4 9.01 -31.99 54.97
C ALA A 4 9.81 -30.79 54.40
N ILE A 5 9.79 -30.42 53.11
CA ILE A 5 8.74 -29.96 52.16
C ILE A 5 9.41 -29.99 50.74
N VAL A 6 8.84 -30.23 49.55
CA VAL A 6 7.48 -30.51 48.97
C VAL A 6 7.65 -31.35 47.66
N PRO A 7 6.60 -31.94 47.04
CA PRO A 7 6.73 -32.96 45.95
C PRO A 7 6.53 -32.38 44.50
N PRO A 8 6.44 -33.19 43.42
CA PRO A 8 6.84 -32.79 42.05
C PRO A 8 5.74 -32.15 41.20
N MET A 9 6.12 -31.28 40.26
CA MET A 9 5.23 -30.77 39.20
C MET A 9 5.94 -30.61 37.85
N ALA A 10 5.31 -31.16 36.80
CA ALA A 10 5.36 -30.71 35.41
C ALA A 10 6.71 -30.16 34.86
N GLY A 11 7.75 -31.00 34.87
CA GLY A 11 8.84 -30.86 33.88
C GLY A 11 8.29 -31.18 32.49
N GLY A 12 7.64 -30.19 31.87
CA GLY A 12 7.02 -30.34 30.55
C GLY A 12 8.06 -30.77 29.53
N SER A 13 7.84 -31.93 28.91
CA SER A 13 8.67 -32.38 27.79
C SER A 13 8.73 -31.25 26.77
N LEU A 14 9.94 -30.89 26.33
CA LEU A 14 10.14 -29.97 25.22
C LEU A 14 9.48 -30.61 24.00
N ALA A 15 8.25 -30.19 23.73
CA ALA A 15 7.41 -30.80 22.71
C ALA A 15 8.15 -30.70 21.38
N GLU A 16 8.60 -31.85 20.90
CA GLU A 16 9.42 -32.00 19.71
C GLU A 16 8.70 -31.27 18.57
N ALA A 17 9.28 -30.13 18.17
CA ALA A 17 8.61 -29.16 17.31
C ALA A 17 8.54 -29.74 15.90
N LYS A 18 7.53 -30.60 15.70
CA LYS A 18 7.29 -31.37 14.50
C LYS A 18 7.03 -30.40 13.36
N HIS A 19 8.11 -30.04 12.67
CA HIS A 19 8.07 -29.31 11.42
C HIS A 19 7.52 -30.23 10.34
N THR A 20 6.20 -30.46 10.40
CA THR A 20 5.40 -30.73 9.22
C THR A 20 5.76 -29.67 8.19
N PRO A 21 5.97 -30.02 6.91
CA PRO A 21 6.20 -29.02 5.89
C PRO A 21 4.98 -28.09 5.86
N GLU A 22 5.18 -26.83 6.24
CA GLU A 22 4.12 -25.82 6.15
C GLU A 22 3.68 -25.78 4.68
N THR A 23 2.41 -26.05 4.44
CA THR A 23 1.86 -26.11 3.09
C THR A 23 2.05 -24.73 2.46
N ALA A 24 2.39 -24.65 1.17
CA ALA A 24 2.63 -23.36 0.51
C ALA A 24 1.46 -22.37 0.68
N ALA A 25 0.22 -22.89 0.78
CA ALA A 25 -0.99 -22.13 1.09
C ALA A 25 -1.04 -21.56 2.53
N GLU A 26 -0.47 -22.25 3.52
CA GLU A 26 -0.38 -21.81 4.92
C GLU A 26 0.64 -20.66 5.06
N VAL A 27 1.82 -20.82 4.46
CA VAL A 27 2.86 -19.78 4.38
C VAL A 27 2.33 -18.55 3.64
N PHE A 28 1.70 -18.76 2.47
CA PHE A 28 1.06 -17.69 1.70
C PHE A 28 -0.04 -16.99 2.51
N SER A 29 -0.90 -17.72 3.22
CA SER A 29 -1.97 -17.14 4.05
C SER A 29 -1.42 -16.32 5.22
N CYS A 30 -0.32 -16.74 5.84
CA CYS A 30 0.35 -16.02 6.92
C CYS A 30 0.98 -14.69 6.43
N LEU A 31 1.71 -14.75 5.30
CA LEU A 31 2.24 -13.57 4.63
C LEU A 31 1.12 -12.64 4.16
N PHE A 32 0.08 -13.19 3.53
CA PHE A 32 -1.06 -12.39 3.07
C PHE A 32 -1.74 -11.64 4.21
N LYS A 33 -2.00 -12.30 5.35
CA LYS A 33 -2.60 -11.66 6.54
C LYS A 33 -1.79 -10.51 7.13
N THR A 34 -0.46 -10.57 7.04
CA THR A 34 0.42 -9.48 7.49
C THR A 34 0.56 -8.37 6.45
N TRP A 35 0.58 -8.70 5.16
CA TRP A 35 0.70 -7.75 4.04
C TRP A 35 -0.63 -7.06 3.69
N ALA A 36 -1.77 -7.66 4.07
CA ALA A 36 -3.15 -7.15 3.91
C ALA A 36 -3.39 -5.75 4.53
N CYS A 37 -2.47 -5.25 5.36
CA CYS A 37 -2.50 -3.88 5.87
C CYS A 37 -2.14 -2.80 4.83
N ASN A 38 -1.58 -3.17 3.67
CA ASN A 38 -1.32 -2.27 2.54
C ASN A 38 -1.87 -2.89 1.23
N PRO A 39 -2.79 -2.21 0.51
CA PRO A 39 -3.38 -2.74 -0.72
C PRO A 39 -2.34 -3.07 -1.80
N VAL A 40 -1.33 -2.23 -1.97
CA VAL A 40 -0.31 -2.38 -3.01
C VAL A 40 0.66 -3.52 -2.69
N ALA A 41 1.03 -3.67 -1.42
CA ALA A 41 1.84 -4.80 -0.97
C ALA A 41 1.09 -6.14 -1.14
N SER A 42 -0.21 -6.15 -0.82
CA SER A 42 -1.10 -7.30 -1.03
C SER A 42 -1.19 -7.69 -2.50
N LEU A 43 -1.34 -6.69 -3.38
CA LEU A 43 -1.40 -6.87 -4.82
C LEU A 43 -0.08 -7.44 -5.38
N LEU A 44 1.06 -6.85 -5.02
CA LEU A 44 2.39 -7.34 -5.41
C LEU A 44 2.61 -8.80 -4.96
N LEU A 45 2.21 -9.15 -3.74
CA LEU A 45 2.30 -10.51 -3.21
C LEU A 45 1.42 -11.49 -4.02
N CYS A 46 0.19 -11.11 -4.38
CA CYS A 46 -0.68 -11.96 -5.21
C CYS A 46 -0.16 -12.11 -6.65
N LEU A 47 0.41 -11.05 -7.23
CA LEU A 47 1.01 -11.08 -8.57
C LEU A 47 2.30 -11.94 -8.61
N LEU A 48 3.05 -11.99 -7.51
CA LEU A 48 4.25 -12.83 -7.37
C LEU A 48 3.93 -14.30 -7.03
N ALA A 49 2.87 -14.54 -6.24
CA ALA A 49 2.37 -15.89 -5.93
C ALA A 49 1.38 -16.43 -6.98
N GLU A 50 1.25 -15.72 -8.11
CA GLU A 50 0.41 -16.08 -9.27
C GLU A 50 -1.10 -16.22 -8.97
N GLN A 51 -1.55 -15.70 -7.83
CA GLN A 51 -2.94 -15.70 -7.39
C GLN A 51 -3.74 -14.57 -8.06
N TYR A 52 -3.85 -14.66 -9.40
CA TYR A 52 -4.40 -13.60 -10.24
C TYR A 52 -5.88 -13.30 -9.99
N GLU A 53 -6.66 -14.29 -9.52
CA GLU A 53 -8.06 -14.08 -9.11
C GLU A 53 -8.16 -13.19 -7.86
N VAL A 54 -7.37 -13.50 -6.82
CA VAL A 54 -7.25 -12.68 -5.61
C VAL A 54 -6.73 -11.28 -5.95
N ALA A 55 -5.71 -11.18 -6.83
CA ALA A 55 -5.21 -9.90 -7.32
C ALA A 55 -6.30 -9.06 -8.00
N CYS A 56 -7.14 -9.66 -8.84
CA CYS A 56 -8.26 -8.99 -9.48
C CYS A 56 -9.33 -8.54 -8.47
N GLY A 57 -9.63 -9.36 -7.45
CA GLY A 57 -10.52 -9.00 -6.35
C GLY A 57 -9.99 -7.84 -5.50
N ILE A 58 -8.68 -7.79 -5.24
CA ILE A 58 -8.00 -6.68 -4.55
C ILE A 58 -8.13 -5.39 -5.37
N VAL A 59 -7.86 -5.42 -6.67
CA VAL A 59 -7.97 -4.23 -7.55
C VAL A 59 -9.42 -3.72 -7.62
N GLN A 60 -10.42 -4.61 -7.61
CA GLN A 60 -11.83 -4.20 -7.54
C GLN A 60 -12.17 -3.56 -6.18
N ARG A 61 -11.71 -4.14 -5.06
CA ARG A 61 -11.92 -3.56 -3.72
C ARG A 61 -11.12 -2.26 -3.51
N LEU A 62 -10.01 -2.06 -4.24
CA LEU A 62 -9.20 -0.83 -4.19
C LEU A 62 -9.95 0.41 -4.72
N ALA A 63 -10.88 0.25 -5.65
CA ALA A 63 -11.70 1.35 -6.18
C ALA A 63 -12.75 1.88 -5.19
N ALA A 64 -12.95 1.21 -4.04
CA ALA A 64 -13.84 1.65 -2.96
C ALA A 64 -13.10 2.36 -1.82
N GLU A 65 -11.77 2.35 -1.81
CA GLU A 65 -10.93 3.03 -0.81
C GLU A 65 -10.58 4.47 -1.29
N PRO A 66 -10.33 5.43 -0.38
CA PRO A 66 -9.99 6.80 -0.76
C PRO A 66 -8.65 6.87 -1.51
N ILE A 67 -8.68 7.39 -2.73
CA ILE A 67 -7.51 7.52 -3.60
C ILE A 67 -6.59 8.63 -3.05
N THR A 68 -5.54 8.22 -2.32
CA THR A 68 -4.51 9.12 -1.80
C THR A 68 -3.33 9.25 -2.77
N VAL A 69 -2.63 10.39 -2.76
CA VAL A 69 -1.41 10.58 -3.56
C VAL A 69 -0.35 9.52 -3.24
N ALA A 70 -0.21 9.14 -1.97
CA ALA A 70 0.69 8.08 -1.53
C ALA A 70 0.35 6.72 -2.16
N LEU A 71 -0.94 6.38 -2.29
CA LEU A 71 -1.39 5.17 -3.00
C LEU A 71 -1.02 5.23 -4.48
N LEU A 72 -1.26 6.36 -5.15
CA LEU A 72 -0.92 6.53 -6.57
C LEU A 72 0.59 6.41 -6.83
N MET A 73 1.44 6.98 -5.97
CA MET A 73 2.90 6.83 -6.05
C MET A 73 3.36 5.38 -5.81
N GLN A 74 2.68 4.64 -4.93
CA GLN A 74 2.95 3.20 -4.71
C GLN A 74 2.50 2.35 -5.90
N LEU A 75 1.39 2.69 -6.57
CA LEU A 75 0.95 2.04 -7.80
C LEU A 75 1.89 2.34 -8.97
N ASP A 76 2.35 3.58 -9.14
CA ASP A 76 3.35 3.94 -10.17
C ASP A 76 4.64 3.13 -9.99
N ARG A 77 5.19 3.10 -8.77
CA ARG A 77 6.37 2.29 -8.47
C ARG A 77 6.13 0.78 -8.60
N THR A 78 4.90 0.32 -8.38
CA THR A 78 4.51 -1.08 -8.64
C THR A 78 4.57 -1.41 -10.11
N VAL A 79 4.09 -0.51 -10.98
CA VAL A 79 4.20 -0.68 -12.43
C VAL A 79 5.66 -0.64 -12.90
N GLN A 80 6.50 0.23 -12.33
CA GLN A 80 7.95 0.19 -12.55
C GLN A 80 8.57 -1.15 -12.13
N LEU A 81 8.10 -1.75 -11.03
CA LEU A 81 8.55 -3.08 -10.59
C LEU A 81 8.11 -4.21 -11.53
N LEU A 82 6.96 -4.11 -12.21
CA LEU A 82 6.52 -5.15 -13.17
C LEU A 82 7.43 -5.27 -14.41
N GLU A 83 8.18 -4.22 -14.76
CA GLU A 83 9.20 -4.28 -15.82
C GLU A 83 10.51 -4.94 -15.35
N SER A 84 10.71 -5.12 -14.03
CA SER A 84 11.86 -5.81 -13.45
C SER A 84 11.93 -7.27 -13.88
N PRO A 85 13.13 -7.89 -14.01
CA PRO A 85 13.27 -9.33 -14.22
C PRO A 85 12.55 -10.19 -13.17
N CYS A 86 12.30 -9.68 -11.96
CA CYS A 86 11.53 -10.37 -10.92
C CYS A 86 10.12 -10.79 -11.38
N PHE A 87 9.49 -10.04 -12.29
CA PHE A 87 8.15 -10.31 -12.83
C PHE A 87 8.21 -10.85 -14.28
N LEU A 88 9.30 -11.53 -14.65
CA LEU A 88 9.40 -12.18 -15.96
C LEU A 88 8.30 -13.23 -16.18
N GLN A 89 7.99 -14.08 -15.18
CA GLN A 89 6.95 -15.10 -15.29
C GLN A 89 5.57 -14.49 -15.57
N LEU A 90 5.21 -13.43 -14.85
CA LEU A 90 3.97 -12.67 -15.08
C LEU A 90 3.89 -12.14 -16.52
N ARG A 91 5.02 -11.67 -17.10
CA ARG A 91 5.08 -11.23 -18.51
C ARG A 91 5.02 -12.38 -19.51
N LEU A 92 5.44 -13.59 -19.15
CA LEU A 92 5.24 -14.79 -19.97
C LEU A 92 3.77 -15.25 -19.92
N HIS A 93 3.15 -15.27 -18.74
CA HIS A 93 1.73 -15.62 -18.58
C HIS A 93 0.80 -14.64 -19.32
N LEU A 94 1.15 -13.35 -19.43
CA LEU A 94 0.47 -12.39 -20.31
C LEU A 94 0.52 -12.77 -21.80
N CYS A 95 1.55 -13.48 -22.26
CA CYS A 95 1.67 -13.94 -23.64
C CYS A 95 0.89 -15.24 -23.93
N GLU A 96 0.29 -15.87 -22.91
CA GLU A 96 -0.42 -17.15 -23.02
C GLU A 96 -1.95 -16.98 -22.88
N PRO A 97 -2.68 -16.66 -23.98
CA PRO A 97 -4.14 -16.47 -23.95
C PRO A 97 -4.93 -17.77 -23.68
N SER A 98 -4.29 -18.93 -23.80
CA SER A 98 -4.96 -20.23 -23.76
C SER A 98 -5.32 -20.70 -22.34
N HIS A 99 -4.87 -20.00 -21.29
CA HIS A 99 -5.12 -20.38 -19.90
C HIS A 99 -6.14 -19.42 -19.25
N PRO A 100 -7.34 -19.90 -18.83
CA PRO A 100 -8.40 -19.02 -18.34
C PRO A 100 -8.01 -18.19 -17.11
N GLY A 101 -7.11 -18.70 -16.25
CA GLY A 101 -6.60 -17.95 -15.10
C GLY A 101 -5.86 -16.65 -15.47
N HIS A 102 -5.25 -16.56 -16.66
CA HIS A 102 -4.52 -15.37 -17.11
C HIS A 102 -5.46 -14.22 -17.51
N SER A 103 -6.75 -14.50 -17.76
CA SER A 103 -7.76 -13.45 -17.98
C SER A 103 -7.94 -12.54 -16.75
N HIS A 104 -7.81 -13.09 -15.54
CA HIS A 104 -7.86 -12.33 -14.29
C HIS A 104 -6.64 -11.44 -14.10
N LEU A 105 -5.46 -11.89 -14.54
CA LEU A 105 -4.23 -11.07 -14.56
C LEU A 105 -4.40 -9.87 -15.47
N LEU A 106 -4.84 -10.08 -16.72
CA LEU A 106 -5.06 -9.01 -17.69
C LEU A 106 -6.11 -8.00 -17.16
N ARG A 107 -7.23 -8.48 -16.58
CA ARG A 107 -8.24 -7.63 -15.94
C ARG A 107 -7.69 -6.86 -14.73
N ALA A 108 -6.84 -7.46 -13.90
CA ALA A 108 -6.21 -6.80 -12.76
C ALA A 108 -5.25 -5.69 -13.22
N LEU A 109 -4.40 -5.95 -14.22
CA LEU A 109 -3.46 -4.94 -14.74
C LEU A 109 -4.17 -3.80 -15.48
N TYR A 110 -5.25 -4.06 -16.20
CA TYR A 110 -6.09 -2.99 -16.76
C TYR A 110 -6.78 -2.18 -15.66
N GLY A 111 -7.24 -2.80 -14.58
CA GLY A 111 -7.77 -2.08 -13.41
C GLY A 111 -6.73 -1.19 -12.72
N VAL A 112 -5.49 -1.67 -12.60
CA VAL A 112 -4.35 -0.85 -12.14
C VAL A 112 -4.10 0.31 -13.11
N LEU A 113 -4.05 0.04 -14.42
CA LEU A 113 -3.84 1.09 -15.43
C LEU A 113 -4.90 2.20 -15.37
N MET A 114 -6.17 1.87 -15.10
CA MET A 114 -7.25 2.85 -14.92
C MET A 114 -7.20 3.60 -13.58
N ALA A 115 -6.41 3.13 -12.60
CA ALA A 115 -6.20 3.80 -11.33
C ALA A 115 -4.98 4.72 -11.31
N LEU A 116 -4.02 4.56 -12.25
CA LEU A 116 -2.87 5.47 -12.36
C LEU A 116 -3.25 6.81 -13.02
N PRO A 117 -2.63 7.94 -12.60
CA PRO A 117 -2.59 9.16 -13.41
C PRO A 117 -1.75 8.95 -14.68
N GLN A 118 -1.77 9.90 -15.60
CA GLN A 118 -0.96 9.87 -16.84
C GLN A 118 0.54 10.07 -16.54
N SER A 119 1.20 9.01 -16.08
CA SER A 119 2.63 8.95 -15.79
C SER A 119 3.42 8.19 -16.85
N THR A 120 4.76 8.20 -16.75
CA THR A 120 5.62 7.34 -17.55
C THR A 120 5.30 5.86 -17.37
N ALA A 121 5.00 5.42 -16.15
CA ALA A 121 4.64 4.05 -15.85
C ALA A 121 3.27 3.66 -16.46
N PHE A 122 2.29 4.57 -16.43
CA PHE A 122 1.02 4.40 -17.16
C PHE A 122 1.25 4.15 -18.65
N HIS A 123 2.10 4.94 -19.30
CA HIS A 123 2.44 4.74 -20.72
C HIS A 123 3.12 3.39 -20.96
N THR A 124 4.12 3.03 -20.16
CA THR A 124 4.81 1.73 -20.27
C THR A 124 3.84 0.56 -20.15
N LEU A 125 2.98 0.54 -19.13
CA LEU A 125 2.00 -0.53 -18.93
C LEU A 125 0.94 -0.58 -20.04
N ARG A 126 0.42 0.58 -20.47
CA ARG A 126 -0.53 0.68 -21.59
C ARG A 126 0.05 0.07 -22.87
N ASP A 127 1.29 0.39 -23.19
CA ASP A 127 1.90 0.01 -24.47
C ASP A 127 2.25 -1.50 -24.47
N ARG A 128 2.65 -2.04 -23.30
CA ARG A 128 2.73 -3.50 -23.06
C ARG A 128 1.39 -4.20 -23.22
N LEU A 129 0.34 -3.75 -22.51
CA LEU A 129 -0.97 -4.39 -22.54
C LEU A 129 -1.66 -4.27 -23.91
N THR A 130 -1.41 -3.18 -24.65
CA THR A 130 -1.88 -3.03 -26.04
C THR A 130 -1.21 -4.05 -26.97
N SER A 131 0.09 -4.27 -26.81
CA SER A 131 0.84 -5.30 -27.55
C SER A 131 0.31 -6.70 -27.22
N VAL A 132 0.14 -7.01 -25.93
CA VAL A 132 -0.41 -8.29 -25.44
C VAL A 132 -1.84 -8.54 -25.93
N THR A 133 -2.70 -7.51 -25.90
CA THR A 133 -4.09 -7.60 -26.37
C THR A 133 -4.16 -7.83 -27.88
N SER A 134 -3.24 -7.23 -28.64
CA SER A 134 -3.13 -7.48 -30.09
C SER A 134 -2.74 -8.94 -30.38
N LEU A 135 -1.82 -9.50 -29.60
CA LEU A 135 -1.46 -10.92 -29.67
C LEU A 135 -2.62 -11.84 -29.24
N HIS A 136 -3.35 -11.49 -28.17
CA HIS A 136 -4.55 -12.22 -27.72
C HIS A 136 -5.61 -12.27 -28.82
N ILE A 137 -5.90 -11.16 -29.51
CA ILE A 137 -6.88 -11.11 -30.60
C ILE A 137 -6.40 -11.95 -31.79
N GLY A 138 -5.15 -11.75 -32.23
CA GLY A 138 -4.59 -12.50 -33.35
C GLY A 138 -4.54 -14.01 -33.12
N LEU A 139 -4.13 -14.45 -31.93
CA LEU A 139 -4.10 -15.85 -31.56
C LEU A 139 -5.51 -16.41 -31.28
N SER A 140 -6.44 -15.65 -30.72
CA SER A 140 -7.85 -16.08 -30.57
C SER A 140 -8.49 -16.38 -31.93
N MET A 141 -8.25 -15.53 -32.93
CA MET A 141 -8.71 -15.75 -34.31
C MET A 141 -8.07 -17.00 -34.97
N ALA A 142 -6.86 -17.39 -34.55
CA ALA A 142 -6.15 -18.56 -35.06
C ALA A 142 -6.40 -19.86 -34.25
N ALA A 143 -6.74 -19.75 -32.96
CA ALA A 143 -6.78 -20.87 -32.01
C ALA A 143 -8.06 -21.71 -32.05
N SER A 144 -8.99 -21.42 -32.98
CA SER A 144 -10.28 -22.12 -33.17
C SER A 144 -10.18 -23.64 -33.47
N GLY A 145 -8.96 -24.22 -33.50
CA GLY A 145 -8.72 -25.65 -33.63
C GLY A 145 -7.63 -26.24 -32.71
N ALA A 146 -7.09 -25.48 -31.74
CA ALA A 146 -5.95 -25.91 -30.93
C ALA A 146 -6.29 -26.08 -29.45
N LYS A 147 -6.26 -27.33 -28.94
CA LYS A 147 -6.45 -27.60 -27.51
C LYS A 147 -5.14 -27.45 -26.74
N ALA A 148 -5.08 -26.50 -25.81
CA ALA A 148 -3.89 -26.24 -25.02
C ALA A 148 -3.72 -27.20 -23.82
N GLY A 149 -2.47 -27.58 -23.58
CA GLY A 149 -1.91 -27.83 -22.25
C GLY A 149 -0.68 -26.92 -22.07
N GLY A 150 -0.16 -26.68 -20.87
CA GLY A 150 -0.53 -27.27 -19.58
C GLY A 150 0.71 -27.40 -18.71
N GLY A 151 1.14 -26.30 -18.07
CA GLY A 151 2.46 -26.22 -17.45
C GLY A 151 2.59 -25.18 -16.34
N ALA A 152 1.94 -25.42 -15.19
CA ALA A 152 2.05 -24.57 -14.00
C ALA A 152 1.87 -25.40 -12.71
N ALA A 153 2.65 -26.47 -12.51
CA ALA A 153 2.37 -27.48 -11.48
C ALA A 153 2.33 -26.92 -10.03
N PHE A 154 3.33 -26.13 -9.63
CA PHE A 154 3.40 -25.54 -8.28
C PHE A 154 2.31 -24.47 -8.06
N SER A 155 2.18 -23.56 -9.02
CA SER A 155 1.20 -22.47 -9.02
C SER A 155 -0.24 -22.99 -9.02
N GLY A 156 -0.52 -24.01 -9.83
CA GLY A 156 -1.80 -24.73 -9.85
C GLY A 156 -2.12 -25.46 -8.54
N GLN A 157 -1.13 -26.04 -7.86
CA GLN A 157 -1.34 -26.58 -6.50
C GLN A 157 -1.65 -25.50 -5.48
N LEU A 158 -1.02 -24.33 -5.55
CA LEU A 158 -1.32 -23.20 -4.66
C LEU A 158 -2.73 -22.64 -4.94
N ALA A 159 -3.06 -22.36 -6.20
CA ALA A 159 -4.37 -21.87 -6.62
C ALA A 159 -5.51 -22.85 -6.27
N ALA A 160 -5.28 -24.17 -6.37
CA ALA A 160 -6.25 -25.19 -6.01
C ALA A 160 -6.39 -25.44 -4.49
N SER A 161 -5.52 -24.85 -3.65
CA SER A 161 -5.55 -25.00 -2.18
C SER A 161 -5.85 -23.69 -1.44
N VAL A 162 -6.11 -22.60 -2.15
CA VAL A 162 -6.39 -21.27 -1.59
C VAL A 162 -7.87 -20.90 -1.78
N ASP A 163 -8.56 -20.64 -0.67
CA ASP A 163 -9.92 -20.06 -0.70
C ASP A 163 -9.84 -18.56 -1.00
N VAL A 164 -10.15 -18.22 -2.25
CA VAL A 164 -10.21 -16.84 -2.77
C VAL A 164 -11.21 -15.98 -1.99
N ALA A 165 -12.36 -16.52 -1.59
CA ALA A 165 -13.39 -15.77 -0.90
C ALA A 165 -12.95 -15.43 0.53
N ALA A 166 -12.44 -16.43 1.27
CA ALA A 166 -11.92 -16.22 2.62
C ALA A 166 -10.77 -15.20 2.64
N LEU A 167 -9.81 -15.29 1.71
CA LEU A 167 -8.70 -14.33 1.64
C LEU A 167 -9.18 -12.90 1.31
N LEU A 168 -10.11 -12.73 0.38
CA LEU A 168 -10.63 -11.39 0.05
C LEU A 168 -11.36 -10.76 1.23
N ASP A 169 -12.07 -11.55 2.04
CA ASP A 169 -12.77 -11.06 3.22
C ASP A 169 -11.83 -10.81 4.41
N ASP A 170 -10.81 -11.65 4.61
CA ASP A 170 -9.66 -11.34 5.50
C ASP A 170 -9.01 -10.00 5.12
N TYR A 171 -8.77 -9.77 3.83
CA TYR A 171 -8.27 -8.49 3.29
C TYR A 171 -9.23 -7.32 3.60
N SER A 172 -10.54 -7.50 3.41
CA SER A 172 -11.53 -6.47 3.77
C SER A 172 -11.54 -6.14 5.27
N SER A 173 -11.25 -7.13 6.12
CA SER A 173 -11.14 -6.93 7.57
C SER A 173 -9.86 -6.16 7.91
N ALA A 174 -8.78 -6.36 7.16
CA ALA A 174 -7.51 -5.66 7.33
C ALA A 174 -7.60 -4.20 6.88
N GLN A 175 -8.24 -3.92 5.73
CA GLN A 175 -8.47 -2.55 5.27
C GLN A 175 -9.44 -1.79 6.17
N ARG A 176 -10.57 -2.40 6.60
CA ARG A 176 -11.44 -1.78 7.62
C ARG A 176 -10.70 -1.44 8.92
N ARG A 177 -9.81 -2.32 9.38
CA ARG A 177 -8.93 -2.06 10.53
C ARG A 177 -7.87 -0.99 10.24
N ARG A 178 -7.47 -0.76 8.99
CA ARG A 178 -6.60 0.35 8.57
C ARG A 178 -7.36 1.68 8.57
N ALA A 179 -8.50 1.74 7.90
CA ALA A 179 -9.34 2.94 7.84
C ALA A 179 -9.76 3.41 9.24
N ALA A 180 -10.20 2.49 10.11
CA ALA A 180 -10.54 2.80 11.50
C ALA A 180 -9.36 3.39 12.30
N ARG A 181 -8.10 3.00 12.01
CA ARG A 181 -6.91 3.60 12.64
C ARG A 181 -6.58 4.99 12.09
N SER A 182 -6.86 5.27 10.81
CA SER A 182 -6.73 6.63 10.25
C SER A 182 -7.71 7.57 10.96
N ILE A 183 -8.99 7.21 10.98
CA ILE A 183 -10.07 7.98 11.62
C ILE A 183 -9.81 8.13 13.12
N ALA A 184 -9.29 7.11 13.81
CA ALA A 184 -8.95 7.21 15.23
C ALA A 184 -7.77 8.17 15.48
N GLY A 185 -6.72 8.15 14.65
CA GLY A 185 -5.61 9.08 14.75
C GLY A 185 -6.02 10.52 14.42
N GLU A 186 -6.81 10.71 13.37
CA GLU A 186 -7.40 12.00 12.98
C GLU A 186 -8.31 12.57 14.10
N ALA A 187 -9.07 11.70 14.78
CA ALA A 187 -9.90 12.09 15.92
C ALA A 187 -9.09 12.41 17.19
N GLU A 188 -8.00 11.67 17.45
CA GLU A 188 -7.07 11.95 18.56
C GLU A 188 -6.33 13.27 18.33
N GLU A 189 -5.84 13.52 17.11
CA GLU A 189 -5.18 14.77 16.73
C GLU A 189 -6.16 15.95 16.78
N ALA A 190 -7.40 15.78 16.29
CA ALA A 190 -8.45 16.81 16.41
C ALA A 190 -8.83 17.10 17.87
N ALA A 191 -8.92 16.08 18.73
CA ALA A 191 -9.18 16.26 20.16
C ALA A 191 -8.00 16.95 20.88
N ALA A 192 -6.75 16.62 20.52
CA ALA A 192 -5.57 17.30 21.02
C ALA A 192 -5.50 18.76 20.56
N ALA A 193 -5.88 19.05 19.31
CA ALA A 193 -5.98 20.41 18.78
C ALA A 193 -7.10 21.21 19.48
N GLU A 194 -8.27 20.63 19.72
CA GLU A 194 -9.35 21.30 20.47
C GLU A 194 -8.96 21.53 21.93
N ALA A 195 -8.28 20.58 22.58
CA ALA A 195 -7.73 20.75 23.92
C ALA A 195 -6.66 21.87 23.96
N GLY A 196 -5.81 21.96 22.95
CA GLY A 196 -4.84 23.06 22.79
C GLY A 196 -5.50 24.43 22.61
N LEU A 197 -6.55 24.50 21.77
CA LEU A 197 -7.35 25.71 21.56
C LEU A 197 -8.11 26.12 22.83
N ARG A 198 -8.68 25.16 23.58
CA ARG A 198 -9.29 25.39 24.90
C ARG A 198 -8.25 25.85 25.92
N GLY A 199 -7.03 25.30 25.88
CA GLY A 199 -5.91 25.74 26.71
C GLY A 199 -5.48 27.18 26.40
N TRP A 200 -5.44 27.57 25.13
CA TRP A 200 -5.22 28.96 24.71
C TRP A 200 -6.35 29.88 25.18
N ALA A 201 -7.61 29.52 24.93
CA ALA A 201 -8.78 30.30 25.33
C ALA A 201 -8.99 30.39 26.85
N SER A 202 -8.42 29.43 27.61
CA SER A 202 -8.46 29.38 29.07
C SER A 202 -7.24 30.05 29.73
N ARG A 203 -6.30 30.60 28.96
CA ARG A 203 -5.32 31.55 29.52
C ARG A 203 -6.09 32.78 30.00
N PRO A 204 -5.99 33.17 31.29
CA PRO A 204 -6.63 34.39 31.74
C PRO A 204 -6.06 35.57 30.93
N ALA A 205 -6.95 36.47 30.50
CA ALA A 205 -6.55 37.78 29.99
C ALA A 205 -6.00 38.60 31.17
N GLY A 206 -4.72 38.38 31.47
CA GLY A 206 -4.00 39.05 32.54
C GLY A 206 -4.03 40.56 32.35
N ASP A 207 -4.47 41.26 33.40
CA ASP A 207 -4.70 42.70 33.40
C ASP A 207 -3.42 43.52 33.12
N GLY A 208 -3.59 44.79 32.77
CA GLY A 208 -2.52 45.71 32.39
C GLY A 208 -1.53 46.03 33.53
N GLY A 209 -0.56 45.14 33.75
CA GLY A 209 0.54 45.33 34.70
C GLY A 209 1.83 45.79 34.02
N ALA A 210 2.42 46.90 34.49
CA ALA A 210 3.64 47.46 33.90
C ALA A 210 4.87 46.58 34.17
N ALA A 211 5.47 46.03 33.10
CA ALA A 211 6.82 45.46 33.14
C ALA A 211 7.86 46.58 32.96
N SER A 212 8.76 46.72 33.94
CA SER A 212 9.68 47.86 34.05
C SER A 212 10.67 47.99 32.89
N ARG A 213 10.95 49.23 32.47
CA ARG A 213 12.19 49.56 31.74
C ARG A 213 13.41 49.21 32.61
N PRO A 214 14.41 48.46 32.11
CA PRO A 214 15.78 48.72 32.50
C PRO A 214 16.20 50.06 31.85
N ALA A 215 16.85 50.93 32.62
CA ALA A 215 17.46 52.16 32.12
C ALA A 215 18.99 52.06 32.27
N ASP A 216 19.68 52.53 31.23
CA ASP A 216 21.11 52.87 31.15
C ASP A 216 22.18 51.78 31.44
N GLY A 217 23.17 51.55 30.58
CA GLY A 217 23.40 52.14 29.26
C GLY A 217 24.80 51.86 28.65
N ALA A 218 25.18 52.71 27.68
CA ALA A 218 26.48 52.82 26.99
C ALA A 218 26.89 51.74 25.94
N GLY A 219 27.40 52.23 24.79
CA GLY A 219 27.83 51.44 23.61
C GLY A 219 26.75 51.40 22.50
N ALA A 220 26.74 52.24 21.46
CA ALA A 220 27.77 52.54 20.45
C ALA A 220 28.32 51.25 19.78
N THR A 221 28.25 51.03 18.46
CA THR A 221 28.25 51.95 17.31
C THR A 221 27.24 51.55 16.20
N SER A 222 26.63 52.49 15.46
CA SER A 222 26.94 52.92 14.06
C SER A 222 26.52 51.98 12.91
N GLY A 223 25.94 52.54 11.83
CA GLY A 223 25.39 51.85 10.64
C GLY A 223 23.85 51.72 10.70
N ALA A 224 23.02 52.62 10.16
CA ALA A 224 22.98 53.27 8.84
C ALA A 224 22.79 52.27 7.67
N GLY A 225 21.70 52.32 6.89
CA GLY A 225 20.52 53.18 6.98
C GLY A 225 19.56 53.04 5.77
N ALA A 226 18.45 53.79 5.80
CA ALA A 226 17.36 53.81 4.80
C ALA A 226 16.55 52.49 4.66
N ALA A 227 15.21 52.43 4.56
CA ALA A 227 14.17 53.34 4.06
C ALA A 227 14.14 53.44 2.50
N ALA A 228 13.00 53.46 1.82
CA ALA A 228 11.60 53.49 2.28
C ALA A 228 10.61 52.79 1.33
N ALA A 229 9.40 52.60 1.85
CA ALA A 229 8.09 52.41 1.23
C ALA A 229 7.92 52.46 -0.31
N GLY A 230 7.07 51.54 -0.80
CA GLY A 230 6.01 51.85 -1.77
C GLY A 230 6.25 51.42 -3.22
N GLY A 231 5.18 51.56 -4.03
CA GLY A 231 5.16 51.25 -5.46
C GLY A 231 4.38 49.98 -5.79
N ALA A 232 3.20 50.15 -6.38
CA ALA A 232 2.43 49.07 -6.99
C ALA A 232 2.64 49.05 -8.52
N SER A 233 2.47 47.88 -9.14
CA SER A 233 2.17 47.67 -10.56
C SER A 233 3.12 48.26 -11.61
N THR A 234 3.74 47.38 -12.43
CA THR A 234 3.28 47.16 -13.83
C THR A 234 4.15 46.13 -14.59
N LEU A 235 3.56 45.56 -15.64
CA LEU A 235 4.19 45.07 -16.89
C LEU A 235 5.34 44.04 -16.83
N GLY A 236 5.01 42.81 -17.24
CA GLY A 236 5.45 42.35 -18.56
C GLY A 236 6.34 41.10 -18.66
N ALA A 237 6.24 40.45 -19.83
CA ALA A 237 7.06 39.32 -20.33
C ALA A 237 6.98 37.99 -19.56
N LEU A 238 7.23 36.82 -20.16
CA LEU A 238 7.18 36.37 -21.57
C LEU A 238 7.06 34.82 -21.53
N GLY A 239 6.35 34.21 -22.50
CA GLY A 239 6.17 32.75 -22.56
C GLY A 239 4.91 32.37 -23.31
#